data_AF-M6R5H6-F1
#
_entry.id   AF-M6R5H6-F1
#
_cell.length_a   1.000
_cell.length_b   1.000
_cell.length_c   1.000
_cell.angle_alpha   90.00
_cell.angle_beta   90.00
_cell.angle_gamma   90.00
#
_symmetry.space_group_name_H-M   'P 1'
#
loop_
_entity.id
_entity.type
_entity.pdbx_description
1 polymer ?
#
loop_
_entity_poly.entity_id
_entity_poly.type
_entity_poly.pdbx_seq_one_letter_code
_entity_poly.pdbx_strand_id
1 'polypeptide(L)'
;KYFRKNKISLRQCFIFDCCFSGGIAKKGKSTRGSADVPIPEGSNGTVKQDAEDFFFQDKAIISSADDNQTAIEVGGSINHGIFTYNFGRALGSADLNKDNVVTALEAFFKSKEETVQMAKKFQHEQVPQISGNASGIFLSGKKIRNLLNQWILQNLLLLLQNLNQTQSNQILRSRW
;
A
#
# COMPACT_ATOMS: atom_id res chain seq x y z
N LYS A 1 27.77 9.06 -22.52
CA LYS A 1 26.86 10.03 -21.88
C LYS A 1 25.41 9.66 -22.19
N TYR A 2 24.79 8.73 -21.44
CA TYR A 2 23.32 8.65 -21.34
C TYR A 2 22.98 8.02 -19.98
N PHE A 3 22.89 8.88 -18.96
CA PHE A 3 22.10 8.58 -17.78
C PHE A 3 20.67 8.33 -18.27
N ARG A 4 20.19 7.08 -18.24
CA ARG A 4 18.75 6.83 -18.24
C ARG A 4 18.22 7.56 -17.01
N LYS A 5 17.53 8.68 -17.22
CA LYS A 5 16.63 9.23 -16.20
C LYS A 5 15.71 8.09 -15.82
N ASN A 6 15.91 7.50 -14.65
CA ASN A 6 14.91 6.66 -14.02
C ASN A 6 13.67 7.55 -13.90
N LYS A 7 12.71 7.39 -14.81
CA LYS A 7 11.37 7.97 -14.65
C LYS A 7 10.88 7.39 -13.32
N ILE A 8 10.88 8.20 -12.27
CA ILE A 8 10.13 7.90 -11.06
C ILE A 8 8.68 7.90 -11.54
N SER A 9 8.12 6.72 -11.85
CA SER A 9 6.67 6.64 -12.05
C SER A 9 6.06 6.93 -10.70
N LEU A 10 5.36 8.05 -10.57
CA LEU A 10 4.57 8.35 -9.39
C LEU A 10 3.62 7.17 -9.17
N ARG A 11 3.83 6.42 -8.09
CA ARG A 11 2.90 5.36 -7.70
C ARG A 11 1.69 6.05 -7.10
N GLN A 12 0.55 5.93 -7.78
CA GLN A 12 -0.69 6.57 -7.38
C GLN A 12 -1.57 5.57 -6.62
N CYS A 13 -2.19 6.05 -5.54
CA CYS A 13 -3.16 5.30 -4.76
C CYS A 13 -4.47 6.09 -4.73
N PHE A 14 -5.58 5.42 -5.02
CA PHE A 14 -6.93 5.94 -4.85
C PHE A 14 -7.58 5.22 -3.68
N ILE A 15 -8.18 5.99 -2.77
CA ILE A 15 -8.88 5.45 -1.61
C ILE A 15 -10.32 5.94 -1.70
N PHE A 16 -11.26 5.00 -1.74
CA PHE A 16 -12.69 5.26 -1.87
C PHE A 16 -13.40 4.85 -0.58
N ASP A 17 -13.93 5.84 0.16
CA ASP A 17 -14.84 5.58 1.27
C ASP A 17 -16.29 5.82 0.85
N CYS A 18 -16.91 4.80 0.26
CA CYS A 18 -18.30 4.81 -0.13
C CYS A 18 -18.86 3.39 -0.27
N CYS A 19 -20.19 3.25 -0.22
CA CYS A 19 -20.88 1.98 -0.43
C CYS A 19 -20.54 1.39 -1.81
N PHE A 20 -20.45 0.06 -1.88
CA PHE A 20 -20.22 -0.70 -3.13
C PHE A 20 -18.89 -0.38 -3.83
N SER A 21 -17.99 0.37 -3.17
CA SER A 21 -16.69 0.79 -3.72
C SER A 21 -15.78 -0.37 -4.08
N GLY A 22 -16.01 -1.56 -3.53
CA GLY A 22 -15.34 -2.80 -3.92
C GLY A 22 -15.51 -3.13 -5.40
N GLY A 23 -16.58 -2.66 -6.04
CA GLY A 23 -16.76 -2.81 -7.49
C GLY A 23 -15.65 -2.12 -8.29
N ILE A 24 -15.14 -0.98 -7.80
CA ILE A 24 -14.02 -0.27 -8.41
C ILE A 24 -12.71 -1.01 -8.13
N ALA A 25 -12.47 -1.42 -6.88
CA ALA A 25 -11.25 -2.14 -6.51
C ALA A 25 -11.17 -3.51 -7.21
N LYS A 26 -12.28 -4.20 -7.44
CA LYS A 26 -12.29 -5.51 -8.11
C LYS A 26 -12.35 -5.41 -9.65
N LYS A 27 -12.55 -4.23 -10.26
CA LYS A 27 -12.44 -4.05 -11.73
C LYS A 27 -11.08 -4.60 -12.21
N GLY A 28 -11.13 -5.62 -13.07
CA GLY A 28 -9.99 -6.47 -13.45
C GLY A 28 -10.13 -7.96 -13.05
N LYS A 29 -11.12 -8.31 -12.22
CA LYS A 29 -11.47 -9.70 -11.83
C LYS A 29 -12.83 -10.18 -12.36
N SER A 30 -13.40 -9.55 -13.39
CA SER A 30 -14.74 -9.88 -13.93
C SER A 30 -15.85 -9.95 -12.87
N THR A 31 -15.83 -9.03 -11.90
CA THR A 31 -16.83 -8.94 -10.83
C THR A 31 -17.80 -7.82 -11.16
N ARG A 32 -19.02 -8.21 -11.54
CA ARG A 32 -20.17 -7.32 -11.64
C ARG A 32 -20.56 -6.95 -10.20
N GLY A 33 -20.80 -5.66 -9.92
CA GLY A 33 -21.42 -5.24 -8.66
C GLY A 33 -22.73 -6.02 -8.45
N SER A 34 -23.04 -6.40 -7.22
CA SER A 34 -24.10 -7.39 -6.94
C SER A 34 -25.53 -6.90 -7.16
N ALA A 35 -25.70 -5.64 -7.55
CA ALA A 35 -27.00 -5.02 -7.72
C ALA A 35 -27.01 -4.15 -8.98
N ASP A 36 -28.18 -4.00 -9.58
CA ASP A 36 -28.39 -2.99 -10.62
C ASP A 36 -28.19 -1.60 -9.99
N VAL A 37 -27.36 -0.77 -10.64
CA VAL A 37 -27.21 0.62 -10.22
C VAL A 37 -28.55 1.31 -10.50
N PRO A 38 -29.26 1.86 -9.49
CA PRO A 38 -30.53 2.53 -9.74
C PRO A 38 -30.27 3.78 -10.57
N ILE A 39 -30.67 3.76 -11.83
CA ILE A 39 -30.68 4.90 -12.73
C ILE A 39 -32.10 5.48 -12.67
N PRO A 40 -32.30 6.70 -12.13
CA PRO A 40 -33.63 7.32 -12.08
C PRO A 40 -34.25 7.39 -13.48
N GLU A 41 -35.56 7.12 -13.59
CA GLU A 41 -36.30 7.26 -14.84
C GLU A 41 -36.09 8.65 -15.44
N GLY A 42 -35.68 8.71 -16.72
CA GLY A 42 -35.39 9.96 -17.42
C GLY A 42 -33.96 10.49 -17.28
N SER A 43 -33.05 9.79 -16.59
CA SER A 43 -31.65 10.19 -16.51
C SER A 43 -30.77 9.60 -17.62
N ASN A 44 -29.93 10.42 -18.24
CA ASN A 44 -28.97 10.04 -19.29
C ASN A 44 -27.73 9.29 -18.74
N GLY A 45 -27.89 8.52 -17.65
CA GLY A 45 -26.79 7.77 -17.06
C GLY A 45 -26.38 6.61 -17.96
N THR A 46 -25.18 6.69 -18.56
CA THR A 46 -24.58 5.53 -19.23
C THR A 46 -23.66 4.81 -18.26
N VAL A 47 -23.98 3.56 -17.88
CA VAL A 47 -23.02 2.73 -17.14
C VAL A 47 -21.94 2.28 -18.12
N LYS A 48 -20.80 2.97 -18.12
CA LYS A 48 -19.61 2.50 -18.84
C LYS A 48 -18.98 1.35 -18.05
N GLN A 49 -19.20 0.13 -18.55
CA GLN A 49 -18.71 -1.11 -17.94
C GLN A 49 -17.48 -1.68 -18.67
N ASP A 50 -17.05 -1.06 -19.77
CA ASP A 50 -15.96 -1.59 -20.57
C ASP A 50 -14.65 -1.64 -19.79
N ALA A 51 -14.01 -2.81 -19.83
CA ALA A 51 -12.79 -3.14 -19.10
C ALA A 51 -11.54 -2.38 -19.61
N GLU A 52 -11.67 -1.61 -20.69
CA GLU A 52 -10.64 -0.70 -21.21
C GLU A 52 -10.57 0.64 -20.44
N ASP A 53 -11.06 0.67 -19.19
CA ASP A 53 -10.93 1.80 -18.27
C ASP A 53 -9.44 2.07 -17.93
N PHE A 54 -8.77 2.76 -18.86
CA PHE A 54 -7.43 3.36 -18.76
C PHE A 54 -7.21 4.12 -17.45
N PHE A 55 -8.30 4.61 -16.84
CA PHE A 55 -8.24 5.53 -15.71
C PHE A 55 -7.59 4.95 -14.45
N PHE A 56 -7.73 3.65 -14.19
CA PHE A 56 -7.17 3.00 -13.00
C PHE A 56 -6.02 2.04 -13.30
N GLN A 57 -5.60 1.94 -14.57
CA GLN A 57 -4.47 1.12 -14.98
C GLN A 57 -3.18 1.56 -14.25
N ASP A 58 -2.42 0.59 -13.77
CA ASP A 58 -1.18 0.75 -13.01
C ASP A 58 -1.30 1.54 -11.69
N LYS A 59 -2.51 1.68 -11.15
CA LYS A 59 -2.76 2.37 -9.87
C LYS A 59 -3.10 1.37 -8.78
N ALA A 60 -2.78 1.73 -7.54
CA ALA A 60 -3.35 1.04 -6.39
C ALA A 60 -4.74 1.60 -6.11
N ILE A 61 -5.71 0.73 -5.86
CA ILE A 61 -7.08 1.10 -5.48
C ILE A 61 -7.39 0.45 -4.16
N ILE A 62 -7.87 1.23 -3.20
CA ILE A 62 -8.35 0.77 -1.90
C ILE A 62 -9.82 1.21 -1.76
N SER A 63 -10.69 0.29 -1.38
CA SER A 63 -12.12 0.55 -1.16
C SER A 63 -12.51 0.23 0.28
N SER A 64 -13.45 0.99 0.82
CA SER A 64 -13.91 0.83 2.21
C SER A 64 -14.88 -0.32 2.43
N ALA A 65 -15.48 -0.84 1.37
CA ALA A 65 -16.45 -1.94 1.42
C ALA A 65 -16.26 -2.87 0.21
N ASP A 66 -16.93 -4.02 0.26
CA ASP A 66 -17.03 -4.88 -0.91
C ASP A 66 -18.04 -4.35 -1.95
N ASP A 67 -18.08 -4.94 -3.13
CA ASP A 67 -18.96 -4.59 -4.27
C ASP A 67 -20.45 -4.77 -3.98
N ASN A 68 -20.80 -5.50 -2.92
CA ASN A 68 -22.15 -5.79 -2.47
C ASN A 68 -22.46 -5.28 -1.06
N GLN A 69 -21.59 -4.45 -0.48
CA GLN A 69 -21.68 -4.00 0.91
C GLN A 69 -21.80 -2.49 1.02
N THR A 70 -22.53 -2.02 2.03
CA THR A 70 -22.57 -0.61 2.39
C THR A 70 -21.39 -0.26 3.31
N ALA A 71 -20.84 0.93 3.13
CA ALA A 71 -19.86 1.52 4.04
C ALA A 71 -20.60 2.32 5.10
N ILE A 72 -20.41 1.99 6.37
CA ILE A 72 -21.14 2.64 7.47
C ILE A 72 -20.33 3.75 8.12
N GLU A 73 -21.05 4.76 8.58
CA GLU A 73 -20.54 5.83 9.42
C GLU A 73 -21.06 5.65 10.85
N VAL A 74 -20.21 6.00 11.82
CA VAL A 74 -20.59 5.93 13.24
C VAL A 74 -20.52 7.33 13.83
N GLY A 75 -21.66 7.81 14.32
CA GLY A 75 -21.76 9.08 15.02
C GLY A 75 -21.12 9.05 16.41
N GLY A 76 -21.01 10.21 17.05
CA GLY A 76 -20.46 10.36 18.41
C GLY A 76 -18.96 10.62 18.40
N SER A 77 -18.18 9.72 18.98
CA SER A 77 -16.71 9.92 19.13
C SER A 77 -15.91 9.72 17.84
N ILE A 78 -16.49 9.05 16.83
CA ILE A 78 -15.85 8.80 15.53
C ILE A 78 -16.27 9.86 14.51
N ASN A 79 -17.58 10.09 14.33
CA ASN A 79 -18.18 11.03 13.37
C ASN A 79 -17.58 10.92 11.95
N HIS A 80 -17.31 9.69 11.52
CA HIS A 80 -16.71 9.39 10.21
C HIS A 80 -17.09 7.96 9.79
N GLY A 81 -16.97 7.67 8.50
CA GLY A 81 -16.86 6.30 7.98
C GLY A 81 -15.85 5.47 8.77
N ILE A 82 -16.27 4.29 9.23
CA ILE A 82 -15.45 3.44 10.11
C ILE A 82 -14.14 3.02 9.44
N PHE A 83 -14.15 2.87 8.11
CA PHE A 83 -12.97 2.56 7.34
C PHE A 83 -11.97 3.71 7.35
N THR A 84 -12.39 4.94 7.01
CA THR A 84 -11.49 6.09 7.02
C THR A 84 -10.91 6.35 8.40
N TYR A 85 -11.73 6.19 9.45
CA TYR A 85 -11.24 6.29 10.83
C TYR A 85 -10.11 5.28 11.11
N ASN A 86 -10.31 4.00 10.80
CA ASN A 86 -9.29 2.97 11.03
C ASN A 86 -8.09 3.12 10.09
N PHE A 87 -8.29 3.55 8.85
CA PHE A 87 -7.22 3.83 7.89
C PHE A 87 -6.32 4.98 8.36
N GLY A 88 -6.91 6.06 8.87
CA GLY A 88 -6.17 7.17 9.47
C GLY A 88 -5.32 6.73 10.67
N ARG A 89 -5.86 5.87 11.54
CA ARG A 89 -5.12 5.29 12.68
C ARG A 89 -4.00 4.34 12.23
N ALA A 90 -4.21 3.60 11.15
CA ALA A 90 -3.22 2.70 10.58
C ALA A 90 -1.96 3.46 10.11
N LEU A 91 -2.07 4.73 9.70
CA LEU A 91 -0.90 5.56 9.37
C LEU A 91 0.09 5.72 10.53
N GLY A 92 -0.33 5.56 11.78
CA GLY A 92 0.55 5.63 12.95
C GLY A 92 0.94 4.27 13.54
N SER A 93 0.34 3.18 13.08
CA SER A 93 0.41 1.88 13.78
C SER A 93 0.61 0.67 12.88
N ALA A 94 0.58 0.82 11.56
CA ALA A 94 0.66 -0.27 10.61
C ALA A 94 2.08 -0.49 10.05
N ASP A 95 3.13 -0.25 10.82
CA ASP A 95 4.49 -0.69 10.44
C ASP A 95 4.60 -2.20 10.73
N LEU A 96 4.03 -3.02 9.85
CA LEU A 96 3.87 -4.46 10.06
C LEU A 96 5.21 -5.19 9.89
N ASN A 97 6.09 -4.68 9.02
CA ASN A 97 7.41 -5.25 8.78
C ASN A 97 8.54 -4.65 9.65
N LYS A 98 8.23 -3.62 10.46
CA LYS A 98 9.14 -2.92 11.37
C LYS A 98 10.28 -2.18 10.67
N ASP A 99 10.05 -1.66 9.46
CA ASP A 99 11.04 -0.88 8.71
C ASP A 99 10.96 0.64 8.96
N ASN A 100 10.12 1.06 9.92
CA ASN A 100 9.82 2.45 10.32
C ASN A 100 9.08 3.25 9.25
N VAL A 101 8.46 2.58 8.29
CA VAL A 101 7.63 3.20 7.25
C VAL A 101 6.32 2.44 7.19
N VAL A 102 5.23 3.16 6.95
CA VAL A 102 3.93 2.55 6.66
C VAL A 102 3.65 2.70 5.17
N THR A 103 3.43 1.57 4.51
CA THR A 103 2.97 1.52 3.12
C THR A 103 1.45 1.52 3.05
N ALA A 104 0.89 1.87 1.88
CA ALA A 104 -0.54 1.77 1.65
C ALA A 104 -1.07 0.34 1.79
N LEU A 105 -0.24 -0.67 1.47
CA LEU A 105 -0.60 -2.08 1.68
C LEU A 105 -0.73 -2.42 3.16
N GLU A 106 0.20 -1.98 3.99
CA GLU A 106 0.16 -2.25 5.42
C GLU A 106 -0.97 -1.49 6.10
N ALA A 107 -1.13 -0.20 5.77
CA ALA A 107 -2.26 0.60 6.22
C ALA A 107 -3.60 -0.06 5.86
N PHE A 108 -3.71 -0.61 4.64
CA PHE A 108 -4.88 -1.36 4.21
C PHE A 108 -5.13 -2.61 5.07
N PHE A 109 -4.14 -3.49 5.25
CA PHE A 109 -4.38 -4.74 5.98
C PHE A 109 -4.73 -4.48 7.45
N LYS A 110 -4.06 -3.51 8.08
CA LYS A 110 -4.37 -3.12 9.46
C LYS A 110 -5.78 -2.54 9.57
N SER A 111 -6.13 -1.59 8.71
CA SER A 111 -7.45 -0.96 8.74
C SER A 111 -8.58 -1.90 8.32
N LYS A 112 -8.34 -2.85 7.41
CA LYS A 112 -9.29 -3.88 7.01
C LYS A 112 -9.71 -4.73 8.20
N GLU A 113 -8.74 -5.21 8.97
CA GLU A 113 -9.02 -6.02 10.17
C GLU A 113 -9.88 -5.24 11.18
N GLU A 114 -9.47 -4.01 11.50
CA GLU A 114 -10.19 -3.15 12.44
C GLU A 114 -11.60 -2.77 11.96
N THR A 115 -11.75 -2.55 10.65
CA THR A 115 -13.04 -2.23 10.02
C THR A 115 -14.00 -3.41 10.10
N VAL A 116 -13.55 -4.62 9.76
CA VAL A 116 -14.38 -5.83 9.85
C VAL A 116 -14.81 -6.09 11.30
N GLN A 117 -13.90 -5.91 12.26
CA GLN A 117 -14.23 -6.08 13.68
C GLN A 117 -15.21 -5.00 14.17
N MET A 118 -15.07 -3.75 13.72
CA MET A 118 -15.96 -2.67 14.11
C MET A 118 -17.34 -2.82 13.50
N ALA A 119 -17.45 -3.16 12.21
CA ALA A 119 -18.73 -3.40 11.54
C ALA A 119 -19.56 -4.48 12.24
N LYS A 120 -18.93 -5.58 12.68
CA LYS A 120 -19.59 -6.64 13.44
C LYS A 120 -20.23 -6.16 14.74
N LYS A 121 -19.67 -5.14 15.41
CA LYS A 121 -20.25 -4.56 16.64
C LYS A 121 -21.58 -3.85 16.37
N PHE A 122 -21.80 -3.41 15.13
CA PHE A 122 -23.03 -2.78 14.66
C PHE A 122 -23.91 -3.76 13.88
N GLN A 123 -23.68 -5.08 14.03
CA GLN A 123 -24.40 -6.13 13.29
C GLN A 123 -24.35 -5.93 11.76
N HIS A 124 -23.25 -5.36 11.27
CA HIS A 124 -23.07 -5.00 9.87
C HIS A 124 -21.91 -5.77 9.23
N GLU A 125 -22.00 -6.00 7.93
CA GLU A 125 -20.91 -6.58 7.13
C GLU A 125 -20.26 -5.51 6.26
N GLN A 126 -18.97 -5.28 6.48
CA GLN A 126 -18.16 -4.37 5.69
C GLN A 126 -16.72 -4.89 5.61
N VAL A 127 -16.28 -5.19 4.39
CA VAL A 127 -14.98 -5.79 4.09
C VAL A 127 -14.26 -4.93 3.05
N PRO A 128 -13.28 -4.10 3.48
CA PRO A 128 -12.45 -3.34 2.56
C PRO A 128 -11.73 -4.21 1.51
N GLN A 129 -11.60 -3.68 0.29
CA GLN A 129 -10.93 -4.34 -0.83
C GLN A 129 -9.72 -3.53 -1.31
N ILE A 130 -8.80 -4.22 -1.97
CA ILE A 130 -7.61 -3.62 -2.57
C ILE A 130 -7.29 -4.27 -3.91
N SER A 131 -6.77 -3.49 -4.85
CA SER A 131 -6.14 -3.97 -6.08
C SER A 131 -4.95 -3.11 -6.49
N GLY A 132 -4.20 -3.59 -7.48
CA GLY A 132 -2.94 -2.99 -7.91
C GLY A 132 -1.80 -3.18 -6.89
N ASN A 133 -0.70 -2.47 -7.09
CA ASN A 133 0.49 -2.59 -6.25
C ASN A 133 0.60 -1.44 -5.23
N ALA A 134 0.17 -1.70 -3.99
CA ALA A 134 0.22 -0.75 -2.88
C ALA A 134 1.48 -0.86 -1.99
N SER A 135 2.32 -1.89 -2.15
CA SER A 135 3.46 -2.14 -1.23
C SER A 135 4.62 -1.15 -1.39
N GLY A 136 4.69 -0.45 -2.53
CA GLY A 136 5.70 0.58 -2.78
C GLY A 136 5.22 2.01 -2.56
N ILE A 137 4.01 2.20 -2.02
CA ILE A 137 3.41 3.51 -1.80
C ILE A 137 3.57 3.86 -0.33
N PHE A 138 4.53 4.71 -0.02
CA PHE A 138 4.79 5.16 1.35
C PHE A 138 3.82 6.25 1.77
N LEU A 139 3.17 6.08 2.93
CA LEU A 139 2.17 7.02 3.44
C LEU A 139 2.66 7.79 4.67
N SER A 140 3.45 7.15 5.54
CA SER A 140 3.98 7.78 6.75
C SER A 140 5.26 7.11 7.24
N GLY A 141 5.89 7.70 8.26
CA GLY A 141 7.14 7.21 8.83
C GLY A 141 8.38 7.69 8.07
N LYS A 142 9.55 7.22 8.50
CA LYS A 142 10.84 7.61 7.92
C LYS A 142 11.72 6.38 7.83
N LYS A 143 12.05 6.00 6.59
CA LYS A 143 12.99 4.91 6.36
C LYS A 143 14.34 5.29 6.97
N ILE A 144 14.77 4.52 7.97
CA ILE A 144 16.11 4.67 8.52
C ILE A 144 17.08 4.18 7.46
N ARG A 145 17.61 5.11 6.66
CA ARG A 145 18.75 4.79 5.80
C ARG A 145 19.97 4.76 6.70
N ASN A 146 20.37 3.57 7.12
CA ASN A 146 21.64 3.31 7.80
C ASN A 146 22.82 3.44 6.82
N LEU A 147 22.93 4.59 6.14
CA LEU A 147 24.01 4.89 5.19
C LEU A 147 25.37 4.92 5.91
N LEU A 148 25.38 5.41 7.15
CA LEU A 148 26.58 5.39 7.99
C LEU A 148 27.02 3.97 8.31
N ASN A 149 26.12 3.09 8.74
CA ASN A 149 26.49 1.70 9.06
C ASN A 149 26.91 0.90 7.82
N GLN A 150 26.26 1.11 6.67
CA GLN A 150 26.68 0.47 5.42
C GLN A 150 28.04 0.96 4.94
N TRP A 151 28.30 2.27 5.02
CA TRP A 151 29.60 2.84 4.65
C TRP A 151 30.70 2.38 5.62
N ILE A 152 30.45 2.36 6.93
CA ILE A 152 31.39 1.84 7.93
C ILE A 152 31.70 0.36 7.66
N LEU A 153 30.66 -0.47 7.44
CA LEU A 153 30.84 -1.89 7.15
C LEU A 153 31.62 -2.13 5.86
N GLN A 154 31.34 -1.38 4.80
CA GLN A 154 32.09 -1.48 3.54
C GLN A 154 33.56 -1.10 3.71
N ASN A 155 33.85 0.00 4.43
CA ASN A 155 35.24 0.42 4.67
C ASN A 155 35.98 -0.55 5.60
N LEU A 156 35.32 -1.11 6.62
CA LEU A 156 35.91 -2.15 7.46
C LEU A 156 36.24 -3.41 6.64
N LEU A 157 35.36 -3.82 5.72
CA LEU A 157 35.60 -4.97 4.84
C LEU A 157 36.83 -4.75 3.95
N LEU A 158 36.95 -3.57 3.36
CA LEU A 158 38.10 -3.16 2.54
C LEU A 158 39.41 -3.15 3.34
N LEU A 159 39.38 -2.61 4.56
CA LEU A 159 40.54 -2.63 5.47
C LEU A 159 40.99 -4.06 5.80
N LEU A 160 40.04 -4.95 6.12
CA LEU A 160 40.34 -6.36 6.42
C LEU A 160 40.92 -7.11 5.20
N GLN A 161 40.39 -6.85 4.00
CA GLN A 161 40.93 -7.44 2.76
C GLN A 161 42.37 -6.98 2.50
N ASN A 162 42.66 -5.69 2.69
CA ASN A 162 44.00 -5.13 2.52
C ASN A 162 45.00 -5.67 3.56
N LEU A 163 44.58 -5.82 4.81
CA LEU A 163 45.41 -6.42 5.87
C LEU A 163 45.77 -7.88 5.54
N ASN A 164 44.81 -8.67 5.07
CA ASN A 164 45.05 -10.07 4.67
C ASN A 164 45.98 -10.19 3.46
N GLN A 165 45.86 -9.32 2.46
CA GLN A 165 46.81 -9.28 1.33
C GLN A 165 48.23 -8.91 1.79
N THR A 166 48.34 -7.98 2.72
CA THR A 166 49.64 -7.51 3.23
C THR A 166 50.35 -8.61 4.02
N GLN A 167 49.63 -9.34 4.88
CA GLN A 167 50.18 -10.49 5.59
C GLN A 167 50.59 -11.63 4.63
N SER A 168 49.76 -11.92 3.63
CA SER A 168 50.07 -12.94 2.61
C SER A 168 51.35 -12.61 1.84
N ASN A 169 51.54 -11.33 1.49
CA ASN A 169 52.74 -10.86 0.80
C ASN A 169 53.99 -10.87 1.69
N GLN A 170 53.86 -10.61 2.99
CA GLN A 170 54.98 -10.72 3.94
C GLN A 170 55.42 -12.18 4.13
N ILE A 171 54.48 -13.12 4.24
CA ILE A 171 54.76 -14.56 4.37
C ILE A 171 55.45 -15.11 3.11
N LEU A 172 55.04 -14.64 1.93
CA LEU A 172 55.69 -15.01 0.67
C LEU A 172 57.12 -14.45 0.58
N ARG A 173 57.37 -13.21 1.03
CA ARG A 173 58.71 -12.60 1.03
C ARG A 173 59.66 -13.19 2.06
N SER A 174 59.17 -13.76 3.17
CA SER A 174 60.02 -14.42 4.17
C SER A 174 60.39 -15.87 3.81
N ARG A 175 59.88 -16.40 2.69
CA ARG A 175 60.13 -17.77 2.21
C ARG A 175 61.12 -17.83 1.02
N TRP A 176 61.67 -16.69 0.61
CA TRP A 176 62.73 -16.58 -0.41
C TRP A 176 63.95 -15.89 0.18
#